data_AF-A0A357CZK7-F1
#
_entry.id   AF-A0A357CZK7-F1
#
_cell.length_a   1.000
_cell.length_b   1.000
_cell.length_c   1.000
_cell.angle_alpha   90.00
_cell.angle_beta   90.00
_cell.angle_gamma   90.00
#
_symmetry.space_group_name_H-M   'P 1'
#
loop_
_entity.id
_entity.type
_entity.pdbx_description
1 polymer ?
#
loop_
_entity_poly.entity_id
_entity_poly.type
_entity_poly.pdbx_seq_one_letter_code
_entity_poly.pdbx_strand_id
1 'polypeptide(L)'
;MGNVFDYIKNEGRRSLRELEFGPVDALILSQLTYLNFDYVFSDYAYTMADKEPRPLPLTVITPFARSRLLFKNIRAEQDCERLYRLFARSKRFRDACLSGFVNEIDLVEEKQFSAVIFKLPDETDFVAYRGTDMTVIGWKEDFNLTYKNPIPAQAAGAEY
;
A
#
# COMPACT_ATOMS: atom_id res chain seq x y z
N MET A 1 -8.60 -2.80 25.36
CA MET A 1 -7.45 -2.37 24.54
C MET A 1 -7.96 -2.23 23.11
N GLY A 2 -7.86 -1.05 22.50
CA GLY A 2 -8.39 -0.82 21.15
C GLY A 2 -7.41 -1.30 20.07
N ASN A 3 -7.91 -1.56 18.86
CA ASN A 3 -7.10 -1.92 17.68
C ASN A 3 -7.15 -0.84 16.58
N VAL A 4 -6.49 -1.11 15.45
CA VAL A 4 -6.45 -0.19 14.31
C VAL A 4 -7.83 0.19 13.75
N PHE A 5 -8.80 -0.73 13.82
CA PHE A 5 -10.17 -0.45 13.39
C PHE A 5 -10.89 0.51 14.34
N ASP A 6 -10.62 0.43 15.64
CA ASP A 6 -11.19 1.35 16.63
C ASP A 6 -10.58 2.74 16.46
N TYR A 7 -9.26 2.81 16.24
CA TYR A 7 -8.56 4.04 15.95
C TYR A 7 -9.17 4.76 14.75
N ILE A 8 -9.28 4.12 13.59
CA ILE A 8 -9.78 4.79 12.39
C ILE A 8 -11.27 5.16 12.46
N LYS A 9 -12.07 4.45 13.27
CA LYS A 9 -13.49 4.81 13.52
C LYS A 9 -13.63 6.07 14.37
N ASN A 10 -12.71 6.26 15.32
CA ASN A 10 -12.70 7.40 16.23
C ASN A 10 -11.96 8.58 15.59
N GLU A 11 -10.69 8.38 15.25
CA GLU A 11 -9.78 9.42 14.74
C GLU A 11 -9.89 9.69 13.26
N GLY A 12 -10.45 8.77 12.48
CA GLY A 12 -10.73 9.02 11.06
C GLY A 12 -11.74 10.13 10.82
N ARG A 13 -12.43 10.63 11.86
CA ARG A 13 -13.34 11.78 11.79
C ARG A 13 -12.60 13.13 11.80
N ARG A 14 -11.33 13.14 12.20
CA ARG A 14 -10.46 14.32 12.26
C ARG A 14 -9.51 14.32 11.04
N SER A 15 -9.32 15.47 10.40
CA SER A 15 -8.33 15.60 9.33
C SER A 15 -6.90 15.56 9.88
N LEU A 16 -5.91 15.37 9.00
CA LEU A 16 -4.48 15.43 9.38
C LEU A 16 -4.06 16.82 9.90
N ARG A 17 -4.82 17.87 9.58
CA ARG A 17 -4.62 19.21 10.14
C ARG A 17 -5.23 19.39 11.55
N GLU A 18 -6.26 18.61 11.88
CA GLU A 18 -6.92 18.65 13.20
C GLU A 18 -6.24 17.72 14.22
N LEU A 19 -5.61 16.65 13.74
CA LEU A 19 -4.80 15.73 14.51
C LEU A 19 -3.61 15.32 13.64
N GLU A 20 -2.40 15.66 14.07
CA GLU A 20 -1.18 15.38 13.31
C GLU A 20 -1.02 13.89 13.00
N PHE A 21 -0.29 13.60 11.91
CA PHE A 21 0.05 12.24 11.51
C PHE A 21 0.81 11.50 12.63
N GLY A 22 0.44 10.26 12.90
CA GLY A 22 1.05 9.47 13.97
C GLY A 22 1.32 8.01 13.60
N PRO A 23 1.92 7.24 14.53
CA PRO A 23 2.35 5.86 14.28
C PRO A 23 1.23 4.91 13.84
N VAL A 24 -0.01 5.12 14.32
CA VAL A 24 -1.16 4.28 13.93
C VAL A 24 -1.61 4.59 12.50
N ASP A 25 -1.44 5.84 12.03
CA ASP A 25 -1.68 6.19 10.62
C ASP A 25 -0.65 5.49 9.72
N ALA A 26 0.63 5.54 10.10
CA ALA A 26 1.70 4.83 9.41
C ALA A 26 1.44 3.31 9.35
N LEU A 27 0.95 2.72 10.45
CA LEU A 27 0.56 1.31 10.49
C LEU A 27 -0.59 0.99 9.52
N ILE A 28 -1.61 1.86 9.44
CA ILE A 28 -2.72 1.71 8.48
C ILE A 28 -2.19 1.72 7.05
N LEU A 29 -1.39 2.73 6.70
CA LEU A 29 -0.84 2.88 5.35
C LEU A 29 0.08 1.71 4.98
N SER A 30 0.92 1.27 5.92
CA SER A 30 1.78 0.09 5.76
C SER A 30 0.96 -1.18 5.54
N GLN A 31 -0.12 -1.39 6.29
CA GLN A 31 -0.99 -2.55 6.10
C GLN A 31 -1.70 -2.53 4.73
N LEU A 32 -2.04 -1.35 4.22
CA LEU A 32 -2.69 -1.19 2.91
C LEU A 32 -1.75 -1.48 1.73
N THR A 33 -0.42 -1.51 1.92
CA THR A 33 0.54 -1.94 0.88
C THR A 33 0.30 -3.37 0.39
N TYR A 34 -0.32 -4.21 1.22
CA TYR A 34 -0.62 -5.60 0.89
C TYR A 34 -1.84 -5.78 -0.02
N LEU A 35 -2.57 -4.70 -0.33
CA LEU A 35 -3.66 -4.76 -1.29
C LEU A 35 -3.14 -5.03 -2.70
N ASN A 36 -3.96 -5.70 -3.51
CA ASN A 36 -3.59 -6.09 -4.87
C ASN A 36 -3.79 -4.91 -5.84
N PHE A 37 -2.84 -3.98 -5.83
CA PHE A 37 -2.84 -2.80 -6.70
C PHE A 37 -2.47 -3.11 -8.15
N ASP A 38 -1.94 -4.29 -8.47
CA ASP A 38 -1.61 -4.68 -9.85
C ASP A 38 -2.83 -4.57 -10.78
N TYR A 39 -4.01 -4.97 -10.30
CA TYR A 39 -5.26 -4.81 -11.07
C TYR A 39 -5.60 -3.35 -11.37
N VAL A 40 -5.27 -2.42 -10.47
CA VAL A 40 -5.55 -0.99 -10.64
C VAL A 40 -4.55 -0.38 -11.61
N PHE A 41 -3.25 -0.60 -11.37
CA PHE A 41 -2.21 0.05 -12.15
C PHE A 41 -2.00 -0.57 -13.53
N SER A 42 -2.33 -1.85 -13.74
CA SER A 42 -2.37 -2.44 -15.08
C SER A 42 -3.48 -1.85 -15.95
N ASP A 43 -4.70 -1.72 -15.41
CA ASP A 43 -5.83 -1.07 -16.10
C ASP A 43 -5.55 0.43 -16.35
N TYR A 44 -4.96 1.11 -15.36
CA TYR A 44 -4.58 2.50 -15.50
C TYR A 44 -3.47 2.72 -16.54
N ALA A 45 -2.41 1.91 -16.51
CA ALA A 45 -1.33 1.99 -17.51
C ALA A 45 -1.86 1.73 -18.93
N TYR A 46 -2.78 0.78 -19.09
CA TYR A 46 -3.43 0.51 -20.38
C TYR A 46 -4.24 1.71 -20.88
N THR A 47 -4.98 2.38 -20.00
CA THR A 47 -5.83 3.54 -20.36
C THR A 47 -5.07 4.85 -20.53
N MET A 48 -3.83 4.95 -20.03
CA MET A 48 -3.03 6.17 -19.98
C MET A 48 -1.66 6.05 -20.65
N ALA A 49 -1.46 5.06 -21.54
CA ALA A 49 -0.17 4.75 -22.17
C ALA A 49 0.58 5.95 -22.79
N ASP A 50 -0.15 7.01 -23.19
CA ASP A 50 0.41 8.22 -23.80
C ASP A 50 0.42 9.46 -22.88
N LYS A 51 0.19 9.28 -21.57
CA LYS A 51 0.10 10.38 -20.60
C LYS A 51 1.10 10.21 -19.47
N GLU A 52 1.56 11.35 -18.94
CA GLU A 52 2.39 11.35 -17.74
C GLU A 52 1.67 10.66 -16.57
N PRO A 53 2.40 9.87 -15.75
CA PRO A 53 1.84 9.25 -14.55
C PRO A 53 1.27 10.32 -13.62
N ARG A 54 0.02 10.14 -13.19
CA ARG A 54 -0.63 11.04 -12.21
C ARG A 54 -1.04 10.25 -10.97
N PRO A 55 -1.05 10.89 -9.78
CA PRO A 55 -1.61 10.27 -8.60
C PRO A 55 -3.07 9.84 -8.81
N LEU A 56 -3.38 8.61 -8.42
CA LEU A 56 -4.70 7.99 -8.55
C LEU A 56 -5.53 8.27 -7.30
N PRO A 57 -6.65 9.02 -7.40
CA PRO A 57 -7.52 9.22 -6.28
C PRO A 57 -8.23 7.91 -5.90
N LEU A 58 -8.66 7.80 -4.63
CA LEU A 58 -9.40 6.61 -4.16
C LEU A 58 -10.69 6.34 -4.95
N THR A 59 -11.26 7.33 -5.64
CA THR A 59 -12.42 7.14 -6.52
C THR A 59 -12.13 6.24 -7.72
N VAL A 60 -10.88 6.19 -8.20
CA VAL A 60 -10.41 5.28 -9.26
C VAL A 60 -10.11 3.88 -8.69
N ILE A 61 -9.63 3.79 -7.46
CA ILE A 61 -9.25 2.52 -6.80
C ILE A 61 -10.48 1.78 -6.25
N THR A 62 -11.46 2.52 -5.71
CA THR A 62 -12.63 1.94 -5.02
C THR A 62 -13.50 0.99 -5.87
N PRO A 63 -13.66 1.17 -7.19
CA PRO A 63 -14.28 0.16 -8.06
C PRO A 63 -13.64 -1.24 -7.95
N PHE A 64 -12.30 -1.33 -7.87
CA PHE A 64 -11.58 -2.60 -7.70
C PHE A 64 -11.80 -3.21 -6.32
N ALA A 65 -12.01 -2.39 -5.29
CA ALA A 65 -12.44 -2.87 -3.98
C ALA A 65 -13.86 -3.46 -4.03
N ARG A 66 -14.79 -2.82 -4.76
CA ARG A 66 -16.18 -3.29 -4.92
C ARG A 66 -16.27 -4.60 -5.71
N SER A 67 -15.42 -4.77 -6.73
CA SER A 67 -15.32 -6.02 -7.48
C SER A 67 -14.49 -7.11 -6.77
N ARG A 68 -13.99 -6.81 -5.57
CA ARG A 68 -13.08 -7.64 -4.76
C ARG A 68 -11.69 -7.91 -5.37
N LEU A 69 -11.39 -7.37 -6.56
CA LEU A 69 -10.08 -7.53 -7.20
C LEU A 69 -8.95 -6.98 -6.32
N LEU A 70 -9.18 -5.87 -5.63
CA LEU A 70 -8.20 -5.25 -4.72
C LEU A 70 -7.82 -6.16 -3.53
N PHE A 71 -8.67 -7.12 -3.18
CA PHE A 71 -8.49 -8.04 -2.06
C PHE A 71 -8.18 -9.47 -2.50
N LYS A 72 -7.95 -9.70 -3.79
CA LYS A 72 -7.76 -11.05 -4.32
C LYS A 72 -6.35 -11.56 -4.02
N ASN A 73 -6.27 -12.79 -3.48
CA ASN A 73 -5.03 -13.51 -3.19
C ASN A 73 -4.14 -12.80 -2.15
N ILE A 74 -4.73 -12.05 -1.22
CA ILE A 74 -3.99 -11.39 -0.15
C ILE A 74 -4.26 -12.08 1.19
N ARG A 75 -3.35 -11.89 2.15
CA ARG A 75 -3.58 -12.38 3.51
C ARG A 75 -4.66 -11.54 4.20
N ALA A 76 -5.48 -12.19 5.02
CA ALA A 76 -6.51 -11.55 5.84
C ALA A 76 -7.48 -10.67 5.02
N GLU A 77 -7.95 -11.15 3.87
CA GLU A 77 -8.77 -10.40 2.91
C GLU A 77 -9.93 -9.62 3.55
N GLN A 78 -10.67 -10.24 4.48
CA GLN A 78 -11.82 -9.62 5.15
C GLN A 78 -11.43 -8.41 6.01
N ASP A 79 -10.31 -8.52 6.73
CA ASP A 79 -9.80 -7.45 7.58
C ASP A 79 -9.19 -6.32 6.76
N CYS A 80 -8.45 -6.67 5.69
CA CYS A 80 -7.95 -5.71 4.70
C CYS A 80 -9.09 -4.95 4.01
N GLU A 81 -10.15 -5.65 3.61
CA GLU A 81 -11.35 -5.04 3.03
C GLU A 81 -12.03 -4.10 4.02
N ARG A 82 -12.21 -4.54 5.27
CA ARG A 82 -12.76 -3.72 6.34
C ARG A 82 -11.91 -2.47 6.57
N LEU A 83 -10.59 -2.60 6.62
CA LEU A 83 -9.67 -1.49 6.84
C LEU A 83 -9.72 -0.49 5.69
N TYR A 84 -9.64 -0.96 4.43
CA TYR A 84 -9.74 -0.11 3.24
C TYR A 84 -11.06 0.67 3.21
N ARG A 85 -12.19 0.03 3.52
CA ARG A 85 -13.51 0.69 3.54
C ARG A 85 -13.58 1.79 4.61
N LEU A 86 -12.95 1.59 5.77
CA LEU A 86 -12.88 2.63 6.81
C LEU A 86 -11.95 3.77 6.38
N PHE A 87 -10.80 3.43 5.80
CA PHE A 87 -9.82 4.38 5.27
C PHE A 87 -10.44 5.29 4.22
N ALA A 88 -11.04 4.73 3.17
CA ALA A 88 -11.62 5.46 2.06
C ALA A 88 -12.85 6.33 2.44
N ARG A 89 -13.47 6.07 3.60
CA ARG A 89 -14.62 6.84 4.11
C ARG A 89 -14.24 7.87 5.17
N SER A 90 -13.02 7.81 5.70
CA SER A 90 -12.56 8.69 6.77
C SER A 90 -12.32 10.11 6.26
N LYS A 91 -12.67 11.14 7.04
CA LYS A 91 -12.26 12.53 6.76
C LYS A 91 -10.73 12.64 6.70
N ARG A 92 -10.04 11.80 7.48
CA ARG A 92 -8.58 11.76 7.58
C ARG A 92 -7.87 11.39 6.28
N PHE A 93 -8.42 10.45 5.50
CA PHE A 93 -7.72 9.86 4.35
C PHE A 93 -8.52 9.75 3.06
N ARG A 94 -9.83 10.04 3.03
CA ARG A 94 -10.68 9.83 1.84
C ARG A 94 -10.20 10.55 0.57
N ASP A 95 -9.47 11.64 0.75
CA ASP A 95 -8.94 12.49 -0.33
C ASP A 95 -7.48 12.13 -0.69
N ALA A 96 -6.94 11.02 -0.13
CA ALA A 96 -5.62 10.53 -0.47
C ALA A 96 -5.55 10.03 -1.93
N CYS A 97 -4.35 10.08 -2.51
CA CYS A 97 -4.07 9.54 -3.83
C CYS A 97 -2.89 8.55 -3.77
N LEU A 98 -2.85 7.58 -4.66
CA LEU A 98 -1.75 6.62 -4.78
C LEU A 98 -0.91 6.93 -6.01
N SER A 99 0.41 6.82 -5.91
CA SER A 99 1.33 6.98 -7.04
C SER A 99 2.57 6.12 -6.84
N GLY A 100 3.40 6.03 -7.88
CA GLY A 100 4.68 5.32 -7.82
C GLY A 100 4.56 3.83 -7.49
N PHE A 101 3.41 3.19 -7.69
CA PHE A 101 3.26 1.79 -7.34
C PHE A 101 4.22 0.91 -8.16
N VAL A 102 4.98 0.08 -7.46
CA VAL A 102 5.87 -0.94 -8.02
C VAL A 102 5.61 -2.27 -7.31
N ASN A 103 5.65 -3.35 -8.08
CA ASN A 103 5.56 -4.71 -7.57
C ASN A 103 6.40 -5.62 -8.47
N GLU A 104 7.58 -5.98 -7.97
CA GLU A 104 8.60 -6.75 -8.67
C GLU A 104 8.85 -8.07 -7.95
N ILE A 105 8.91 -9.14 -8.74
CA ILE A 105 9.30 -10.47 -8.30
C ILE A 105 10.40 -10.94 -9.26
N ASP A 106 11.61 -11.12 -8.74
CA ASP A 106 12.75 -11.65 -9.51
C ASP A 106 13.19 -12.99 -8.91
N LEU A 107 13.04 -14.06 -9.70
CA LEU A 107 13.39 -15.41 -9.27
C LEU A 107 14.89 -15.70 -9.28
N VAL A 108 15.65 -14.96 -10.10
CA VAL A 108 17.10 -15.14 -10.26
C VAL A 108 17.83 -14.42 -9.14
N GLU A 109 17.47 -13.17 -8.88
CA GLU A 109 18.00 -12.39 -7.75
C GLU A 109 17.35 -12.75 -6.41
N GLU A 110 16.31 -13.59 -6.43
CA GLU A 110 15.55 -14.02 -5.25
C GLU A 110 15.00 -12.82 -4.47
N LYS A 111 14.41 -11.89 -5.22
CA LYS A 111 13.97 -10.56 -4.76
C LYS A 111 12.45 -10.46 -4.80
N GLN A 112 11.85 -9.96 -3.71
CA GLN A 112 10.50 -9.42 -3.73
C GLN A 112 10.53 -7.94 -3.32
N PHE A 113 10.12 -7.05 -4.21
CA PHE A 113 10.07 -5.63 -3.91
C PHE A 113 8.71 -5.05 -4.27
N SER A 114 8.08 -4.34 -3.34
CA SER A 114 6.88 -3.56 -3.65
C SER A 114 6.81 -2.32 -2.80
N ALA A 115 6.47 -1.20 -3.43
CA ALA A 115 6.33 0.09 -2.78
C ALA A 115 5.19 0.89 -3.42
N VAL A 116 4.63 1.82 -2.66
CA VAL A 116 3.62 2.77 -3.13
C VAL A 116 3.72 4.07 -2.33
N ILE A 117 3.46 5.18 -3.01
CA ILE A 117 3.38 6.50 -2.37
C ILE A 117 1.91 6.83 -2.12
N PHE A 118 1.56 7.06 -0.86
CA PHE A 118 0.29 7.66 -0.47
C PHE A 118 0.46 9.17 -0.35
N LYS A 119 -0.08 9.92 -1.29
CA LYS A 119 -0.19 11.38 -1.21
C LYS A 119 -1.38 11.73 -0.34
N LEU A 120 -1.14 12.25 0.85
CA LEU A 120 -2.16 12.53 1.86
C LEU A 120 -2.81 13.91 1.66
N PRO A 121 -4.03 14.14 2.22
CA PRO A 121 -4.75 15.41 2.02
C PRO A 121 -4.07 16.67 2.60
N ASP A 122 -3.03 16.51 3.42
CA ASP A 122 -2.22 17.60 3.96
C ASP A 122 -0.92 17.84 3.15
N GLU A 123 -0.84 17.28 1.94
CA GLU A 123 0.32 17.30 1.03
C GLU A 123 1.53 16.47 1.50
N THR A 124 1.38 15.69 2.58
CA THR A 124 2.41 14.74 2.99
C THR A 124 2.44 13.56 2.01
N ASP A 125 3.61 13.26 1.46
CA ASP A 125 3.85 12.03 0.73
C ASP A 125 4.38 10.96 1.71
N PHE A 126 3.62 9.88 1.89
CA PHE A 126 4.02 8.73 2.70
C PHE A 126 4.46 7.60 1.79
N VAL A 127 5.77 7.33 1.79
CA VAL A 127 6.36 6.21 1.06
C VAL A 127 6.21 4.93 1.88
N ALA A 128 5.48 3.95 1.35
CA ALA A 128 5.19 2.70 2.03
C ALA A 128 5.77 1.51 1.27
N TYR A 129 6.61 0.74 1.95
CA TYR A 129 7.19 -0.49 1.42
C TYR A 129 6.41 -1.70 1.96
N ARG A 130 6.09 -2.66 1.09
CA ARG A 130 5.47 -3.92 1.49
C ARG A 130 6.55 -4.86 2.03
N GLY A 131 6.29 -5.48 3.19
CA GLY A 131 7.14 -6.57 3.68
C GLY A 131 6.95 -7.85 2.87
N THR A 132 7.73 -8.88 3.20
CA THR A 132 7.58 -10.21 2.62
C THR A 132 6.18 -10.77 2.85
N ASP A 133 5.72 -11.58 1.90
CA ASP A 133 4.42 -12.25 1.95
C ASP A 133 4.58 -13.76 2.20
N MET A 134 3.51 -14.53 1.97
CA MET A 134 3.52 -15.99 2.19
C MET A 134 4.10 -16.78 1.02
N THR A 135 4.71 -16.13 0.03
CA THR A 135 5.31 -16.81 -1.13
C THR A 135 6.64 -17.47 -0.76
N VAL A 136 6.98 -18.55 -1.46
CA VAL A 136 8.28 -19.24 -1.29
C VAL A 136 9.46 -18.31 -1.54
N ILE A 137 9.30 -17.33 -2.44
CA ILE A 137 10.33 -16.33 -2.74
C ILE A 137 10.52 -15.37 -1.58
N GLY A 138 9.43 -14.87 -0.98
CA GLY A 138 9.51 -14.03 0.22
C GLY A 138 10.25 -14.74 1.37
N TRP A 139 9.94 -16.02 1.60
CA TRP A 139 10.69 -16.83 2.57
C TRP A 139 12.17 -16.97 2.21
N LYS A 140 12.50 -17.16 0.92
CA LYS A 140 13.88 -17.27 0.46
C LYS A 140 14.66 -15.97 0.70
N GLU A 141 14.03 -14.83 0.43
CA GLU A 141 14.59 -13.51 0.72
C GLU A 141 14.82 -13.29 2.22
N ASP A 142 13.89 -13.72 3.08
CA ASP A 142 14.07 -13.69 4.54
C ASP A 142 15.30 -14.50 4.98
N PHE A 143 15.58 -15.65 4.35
CA PHE A 143 16.80 -16.41 4.62
C PHE A 143 18.06 -15.70 4.12
N ASN A 144 17.98 -14.99 2.98
CA ASN A 144 19.09 -14.24 2.42
C ASN A 144 19.57 -13.13 3.35
N LEU A 145 18.69 -12.54 4.18
CA LEU A 145 19.07 -11.57 5.21
C LEU A 145 20.10 -12.10 6.22
N THR A 146 20.21 -13.43 6.40
CA THR A 146 21.17 -14.02 7.34
C THR A 146 22.63 -13.96 6.86
N TYR A 147 22.85 -13.81 5.55
CA TYR A 147 24.20 -13.86 4.96
C TYR A 147 24.47 -12.84 3.84
N LYS A 148 23.47 -12.08 3.38
CA LYS A 148 23.58 -11.05 2.33
C LYS A 148 23.14 -9.69 2.88
N ASN A 149 23.99 -8.67 2.73
CA ASN A 149 23.69 -7.29 3.13
C ASN A 149 24.37 -6.28 2.18
N PRO A 150 23.62 -5.43 1.45
CA PRO A 150 22.16 -5.40 1.39
C PRO A 150 21.60 -6.59 0.61
N ILE A 151 20.37 -7.01 0.94
CA ILE A 151 19.59 -7.86 0.01
C ILE A 151 19.07 -7.02 -1.17
N PRO A 152 18.77 -7.62 -2.33
CA PRO A 152 18.35 -6.86 -3.51
C PRO A 152 17.13 -5.95 -3.28
N ALA A 153 16.14 -6.35 -2.49
CA ALA A 153 15.00 -5.50 -2.17
C ALA A 153 15.37 -4.25 -1.33
N GLN A 154 16.39 -4.34 -0.48
CA GLN A 154 16.88 -3.18 0.27
C GLN A 154 17.61 -2.18 -0.64
N ALA A 155 18.38 -2.68 -1.61
CA ALA A 155 19.00 -1.82 -2.62
C ALA A 155 17.93 -1.12 -3.48
N ALA A 156 16.93 -1.88 -3.96
CA ALA A 156 15.79 -1.32 -4.70
C ALA A 156 15.02 -0.27 -3.87
N GLY A 157 14.84 -0.51 -2.57
CA GLY A 157 14.18 0.44 -1.67
C GLY A 157 14.94 1.75 -1.45
N ALA A 158 16.27 1.74 -1.58
CA ALA A 158 17.10 2.95 -1.50
C ALA A 158 17.13 3.75 -2.82
N GLU A 159 16.89 3.09 -3.96
CA GLU A 159 16.82 3.71 -5.29
C GLU A 159 15.43 4.28 -5.62
N TYR A 160 14.38 3.70 -5.02
CA TYR A 160 12.98 4.12 -5.17
C TYR A 160 12.70 5.49 -4.58
#